data_AF-F9CW11-F1
#
_entry.id   AF-F9CW11-F1
#
_cell.length_a   1.000
_cell.length_b   1.000
_cell.length_c   1.000
_cell.angle_alpha   90.00
_cell.angle_beta   90.00
_cell.angle_gamma   90.00
#
_symmetry.space_group_name_H-M   'P 1'
#
loop_
_entity.id
_entity.type
_entity.pdbx_description
1 polymer ?
#
loop_
_entity_poly.entity_id
_entity_poly.type
_entity_poly.pdbx_seq_one_letter_code
_entity_poly.pdbx_strand_id
1 'polypeptide(L)'
;MKSNLISKSETATLLKTVTEKWGMEFPKIKNLKVHEIADDAQIIMGQGIKILKINDEYLPFLSETQMLEKFPHVTVDMGAVKFMCKGANVMRPGIKTHDEFEKEKIVCIVEESQHKFLAVGKSLVSSAELEEMEKGEVIKNMHYISDKFWEIGKTIYE
;
A
#
# COMPACT_ATOMS: atom_id res chain seq x y z
N MET A 1 -18.75 9.53 6.03
CA MET A 1 -18.36 8.15 5.68
C MET A 1 -19.62 7.32 5.48
N LYS A 2 -19.84 6.80 4.27
CA LYS A 2 -20.92 5.84 3.97
C LYS A 2 -20.32 4.44 3.96
N SER A 3 -21.07 3.45 4.43
CA SER A 3 -20.58 2.06 4.53
C SER A 3 -21.63 1.12 3.99
N ASN A 4 -21.26 0.26 3.04
CA ASN A 4 -22.18 -0.69 2.41
C ASN A 4 -21.52 -2.08 2.33
N LEU A 5 -22.31 -3.12 2.57
CA LEU A 5 -21.92 -4.49 2.24
C LEU A 5 -22.19 -4.71 0.75
N ILE A 6 -21.16 -5.03 -0.03
CA ILE A 6 -21.32 -5.26 -1.47
C ILE A 6 -21.77 -6.69 -1.76
N SER A 7 -22.44 -6.89 -2.89
CA SER A 7 -22.95 -8.19 -3.32
C SER A 7 -21.82 -9.19 -3.62
N LYS A 8 -22.19 -10.46 -3.77
CA LYS A 8 -21.24 -11.53 -4.17
C LYS A 8 -20.61 -11.28 -5.54
N SER A 9 -21.40 -10.80 -6.50
CA SER A 9 -20.91 -10.47 -7.85
C SER A 9 -19.92 -9.31 -7.83
N GLU A 10 -20.23 -8.24 -7.08
CA GLU A 10 -19.32 -7.10 -6.92
C GLU A 10 -18.03 -7.50 -6.20
N THR A 11 -18.15 -8.32 -5.14
CA THR A 11 -16.99 -8.86 -4.41
C THR A 11 -16.08 -9.67 -5.33
N ALA A 12 -16.65 -10.55 -6.16
CA ALA A 12 -15.91 -11.36 -7.11
C ALA A 12 -15.19 -10.50 -8.16
N THR A 13 -15.86 -9.49 -8.72
CA THR A 13 -15.24 -8.56 -9.68
C THR A 13 -14.10 -7.77 -9.05
N LEU A 14 -14.30 -7.25 -7.83
CA LEU A 14 -13.27 -6.49 -7.11
C LEU A 14 -12.04 -7.35 -6.83
N LEU A 15 -12.23 -8.54 -6.26
CA LEU A 15 -11.12 -9.45 -5.96
C LEU A 15 -10.38 -9.91 -7.21
N LYS A 16 -11.09 -10.12 -8.32
CA LYS A 16 -10.44 -10.40 -9.61
C LYS A 16 -9.51 -9.27 -10.04
N THR A 17 -9.97 -8.01 -9.97
CA THR A 17 -9.14 -6.84 -10.29
C THR A 17 -7.93 -6.72 -9.37
N VAL A 18 -8.10 -6.94 -8.07
CA VAL A 18 -7.00 -6.90 -7.11
C VAL A 18 -6.00 -8.04 -7.38
N THR A 19 -6.48 -9.25 -7.66
CA THR A 19 -5.62 -10.39 -8.03
C THR A 19 -4.79 -10.11 -9.28
N GLU A 20 -5.39 -9.53 -10.32
CA GLU A 20 -4.68 -9.16 -11.55
C GLU A 20 -3.62 -8.07 -11.29
N LYS A 21 -3.95 -7.05 -10.48
CA LYS A 21 -3.03 -5.96 -10.15
C LYS A 21 -1.87 -6.40 -9.24
N TRP A 22 -2.16 -7.24 -8.23
CA TRP A 22 -1.19 -7.66 -7.23
C TRP A 22 -0.42 -8.92 -7.62
N GLY A 23 -0.90 -9.66 -8.62
CA GLY A 23 -0.33 -10.97 -8.97
C GLY A 23 -0.50 -12.01 -7.85
N MET A 24 -1.55 -11.86 -7.02
CA MET A 24 -1.79 -12.70 -5.85
C MET A 24 -3.22 -13.22 -5.81
N GLU A 25 -3.39 -14.50 -5.53
CA GLU A 25 -4.72 -15.09 -5.32
C GLU A 25 -5.25 -14.80 -3.91
N PHE A 26 -6.57 -14.59 -3.84
CA PHE A 26 -7.30 -14.47 -2.58
C PHE A 26 -8.20 -15.68 -2.36
N PRO A 27 -8.50 -16.03 -1.09
CA PRO A 27 -9.54 -16.99 -0.79
C PRO A 27 -10.90 -16.52 -1.33
N LYS A 28 -11.83 -17.46 -1.50
CA LYS A 28 -13.21 -17.12 -1.91
C LYS A 28 -13.93 -16.39 -0.78
N ILE A 29 -14.10 -15.09 -0.92
CA ILE A 29 -14.85 -14.24 0.02
C ILE A 29 -16.27 -14.02 -0.52
N LYS A 30 -17.27 -14.21 0.35
CA LYS A 30 -18.68 -14.05 -0.06
C LYS A 30 -19.05 -12.59 -0.26
N ASN A 31 -18.75 -11.75 0.72
CA ASN A 31 -19.12 -10.34 0.73
C ASN A 31 -18.01 -9.55 1.41
N LEU A 32 -17.68 -8.39 0.84
CA LEU A 32 -16.80 -7.39 1.47
C LEU A 32 -17.64 -6.18 1.90
N LYS A 33 -17.12 -5.44 2.88
CA LYS A 33 -17.66 -4.16 3.31
C LYS A 33 -16.83 -3.05 2.68
N VAL A 34 -17.50 -2.08 2.08
CA VAL A 34 -16.87 -0.92 1.46
C VAL A 34 -17.25 0.32 2.24
N HIS A 35 -16.24 1.07 2.67
CA HIS A 35 -16.34 2.33 3.37
C HIS A 35 -15.87 3.45 2.43
N GLU A 36 -16.80 4.30 2.00
CA GLU A 36 -16.50 5.51 1.25
C GLU A 36 -15.99 6.59 2.22
N ILE A 37 -14.71 6.94 2.07
CA ILE A 37 -14.01 7.84 2.99
C ILE A 37 -13.65 9.20 2.36
N ALA A 38 -13.59 9.27 1.02
CA ALA A 38 -13.52 10.48 0.22
C ALA A 38 -14.13 10.22 -1.16
N ASP A 39 -14.26 11.27 -1.99
CA ASP A 39 -14.81 11.14 -3.36
C ASP A 39 -13.98 10.18 -4.22
N ASP A 40 -12.67 10.13 -3.99
CA ASP A 40 -11.70 9.31 -4.73
C ASP A 40 -11.16 8.11 -3.93
N ALA A 41 -11.62 7.89 -2.70
CA ALA A 41 -11.02 6.89 -1.82
C ALA A 41 -12.02 6.04 -1.03
N GLN A 42 -11.71 4.74 -0.95
CA GLN A 42 -12.52 3.74 -0.26
C GLN A 42 -11.64 2.79 0.55
N ILE A 43 -12.10 2.36 1.72
CA ILE A 43 -11.54 1.22 2.46
C ILE A 43 -12.45 0.02 2.25
N ILE A 44 -11.88 -1.06 1.73
CA ILE A 44 -12.57 -2.33 1.45
C ILE A 44 -12.05 -3.36 2.44
N MET A 45 -12.94 -4.03 3.17
CA MET A 45 -12.52 -5.00 4.17
C MET A 45 -13.48 -6.17 4.37
N GLY A 46 -12.95 -7.29 4.84
CA GLY A 46 -13.71 -8.49 5.15
C GLY A 46 -12.85 -9.76 5.09
N GLN A 47 -13.07 -10.67 6.05
CA GLN A 47 -12.37 -11.94 6.18
C GLN A 47 -10.84 -11.80 6.27
N GLY A 48 -10.37 -10.85 7.08
CA GLY A 48 -8.93 -10.63 7.30
C GLY A 48 -8.22 -9.96 6.12
N ILE A 49 -8.98 -9.27 5.27
CA ILE A 49 -8.45 -8.41 4.22
C ILE A 49 -8.83 -6.98 4.51
N LYS A 50 -7.89 -6.07 4.32
CA LYS A 50 -8.14 -4.62 4.31
C LYS A 50 -7.34 -3.98 3.17
N ILE A 51 -8.06 -3.32 2.27
CA ILE A 51 -7.53 -2.73 1.04
C ILE A 51 -7.95 -1.26 1.01
N LEU A 52 -6.99 -0.39 0.70
CA LEU A 52 -7.25 1.00 0.41
C LEU A 52 -7.33 1.18 -1.11
N LYS A 53 -8.47 1.64 -1.62
CA LYS A 53 -8.62 2.06 -3.02
C LYS A 53 -8.48 3.58 -3.08
N ILE A 54 -7.59 4.08 -3.93
CA ILE A 54 -7.44 5.52 -4.25
C ILE A 54 -7.48 5.65 -5.77
N ASN A 55 -8.47 6.36 -6.31
CA ASN A 55 -8.78 6.34 -7.74
C ASN A 55 -8.88 4.89 -8.24
N ASP A 56 -8.05 4.47 -9.19
CA ASP A 56 -8.03 3.10 -9.73
C ASP A 56 -6.91 2.21 -9.16
N GLU A 57 -6.21 2.69 -8.12
CA GLU A 57 -5.17 1.93 -7.44
C GLU A 57 -5.69 1.25 -6.19
N TYR A 58 -5.24 0.02 -5.97
CA TYR A 58 -5.59 -0.81 -4.83
C TYR A 58 -4.31 -1.10 -4.05
N LEU A 59 -4.25 -0.64 -2.81
CA LEU A 59 -3.08 -0.78 -1.94
C LEU A 59 -3.43 -1.70 -0.77
N PRO A 60 -2.53 -2.61 -0.36
CA PRO A 60 -2.67 -3.27 0.93
C PRO A 60 -2.73 -2.21 2.01
N PHE A 61 -3.69 -2.32 2.92
CA PHE A 61 -3.80 -1.36 4.01
C PHE A 61 -2.62 -1.55 4.96
N LEU A 62 -2.06 -0.46 5.48
CA LEU A 62 -0.78 -0.48 6.22
C LEU A 62 -0.85 -1.28 7.54
N SER A 63 -2.04 -1.61 8.03
CA SER A 63 -2.24 -2.46 9.22
C SER A 63 -2.10 -3.95 8.94
N GLU A 64 -2.16 -4.36 7.67
CA GLU A 64 -2.16 -5.77 7.26
C GLU A 64 -0.73 -6.27 7.05
N THR A 65 0.08 -6.33 8.11
CA THR A 65 1.53 -6.63 7.99
C THR A 65 1.81 -7.96 7.28
N GLN A 66 1.02 -9.01 7.54
CA GLN A 66 1.14 -10.30 6.84
C GLN A 66 0.86 -10.21 5.33
N MET A 67 0.04 -9.24 4.91
CA MET A 67 -0.19 -8.96 3.50
C MET A 67 0.99 -8.17 2.92
N LEU A 68 1.49 -7.17 3.65
CA LEU A 68 2.60 -6.32 3.23
C LEU A 68 3.89 -7.10 3.00
N GLU A 69 4.17 -8.12 3.83
CA GLU A 69 5.32 -9.04 3.69
C GLU A 69 5.36 -9.79 2.36
N LYS A 70 4.26 -9.82 1.61
CA LYS A 70 4.18 -10.47 0.30
C LYS A 70 4.49 -9.53 -0.87
N PHE A 71 4.67 -8.24 -0.60
CA PHE A 71 5.08 -7.24 -1.58
C PHE A 71 6.57 -6.98 -1.48
N PRO A 72 7.23 -6.64 -2.60
CA PRO A 72 8.61 -6.15 -2.53
C PRO A 72 8.66 -4.89 -1.68
N HIS A 73 9.75 -4.71 -0.94
CA HIS A 73 9.94 -3.54 -0.12
C HIS A 73 11.30 -2.87 -0.31
N VAL A 74 11.36 -1.60 0.05
CA VAL A 74 12.62 -0.88 0.26
C VAL A 74 12.79 -0.58 1.74
N THR A 75 14.03 -0.66 2.22
CA THR A 75 14.39 -0.21 3.55
C THR A 75 14.98 1.19 3.46
N VAL A 76 14.43 2.13 4.23
CA VAL A 76 14.90 3.51 4.29
C VAL A 76 15.61 3.80 5.61
N ASP A 77 16.51 4.78 5.56
CA ASP A 77 17.22 5.22 6.76
C ASP A 77 16.35 6.01 7.75
N MET A 78 16.84 6.11 8.99
CA MET A 78 16.16 6.85 10.05
C MET A 78 15.98 8.34 9.74
N GLY A 79 16.80 8.92 8.88
CA GLY A 79 16.69 10.31 8.44
C GLY A 79 15.46 10.55 7.56
N ALA A 80 15.08 9.57 6.74
CA ALA A 80 13.92 9.60 5.86
C ALA A 80 12.59 9.44 6.62
N VAL A 81 12.56 8.69 7.73
CA VAL A 81 11.35 8.31 8.48
C VAL A 81 10.47 9.52 8.80
N LYS A 82 11.05 10.59 9.35
CA LYS A 82 10.29 11.79 9.76
C LYS A 82 9.58 12.51 8.60
N PHE A 83 10.11 12.38 7.39
CA PHE A 83 9.55 12.98 6.18
C PHE A 83 8.50 12.05 5.56
N MET A 84 8.76 10.74 5.57
CA MET A 84 7.82 9.72 5.12
C MET A 84 6.52 9.73 5.93
N CYS A 85 6.61 9.88 7.25
CA CYS A 85 5.43 10.06 8.11
C CYS A 85 4.65 11.37 7.84
N LYS A 86 5.17 12.25 6.96
CA LYS A 86 4.50 13.47 6.51
C LYS A 86 4.09 13.40 5.03
N GLY A 87 4.16 12.22 4.41
CA GLY A 87 3.73 12.00 3.03
C GLY A 87 4.78 12.33 1.98
N ALA A 88 6.05 12.49 2.34
CA ALA A 88 7.11 12.63 1.36
C ALA A 88 7.25 11.37 0.49
N ASN A 89 7.66 11.57 -0.77
CA ASN A 89 8.10 10.48 -1.64
C ASN A 89 9.43 9.90 -1.17
N VAL A 90 9.71 8.66 -1.55
CA VAL A 90 11.00 8.03 -1.27
C VAL A 90 12.02 8.52 -2.29
N MET A 91 13.10 9.11 -1.79
CA MET A 91 14.23 9.57 -2.59
C MET A 91 15.34 8.52 -2.58
N ARG A 92 16.05 8.37 -3.70
CA ARG A 92 17.16 7.42 -3.84
C ARG A 92 18.20 7.47 -2.71
N PRO A 93 18.66 8.64 -2.22
CA PRO A 93 19.66 8.70 -1.16
C PRO A 93 19.18 8.14 0.18
N GLY A 94 17.86 8.08 0.41
CA GLY A 94 17.29 7.55 1.66
C GLY A 94 17.10 6.04 1.65
N ILE A 95 17.31 5.35 0.52
CA ILE A 95 17.15 3.90 0.40
C ILE A 95 18.47 3.20 0.74
N LYS A 96 18.41 2.24 1.67
CA LYS A 96 19.56 1.44 2.12
C LYS A 96 19.61 0.07 1.47
N THR A 97 18.47 -0.61 1.39
CA THR A 97 18.32 -1.91 0.74
C THR A 97 16.98 -1.96 0.02
N HIS A 98 16.85 -2.88 -0.93
CA HIS A 98 15.62 -3.09 -1.66
C HIS A 98 15.51 -4.54 -2.12
N ASP A 99 14.27 -5.01 -2.28
CA ASP A 99 13.96 -6.21 -3.05
C ASP A 99 13.99 -5.90 -4.56
N GLU A 100 13.78 -6.94 -5.36
CA GLU A 100 13.55 -6.79 -6.80
C GLU A 100 12.11 -6.34 -7.07
N PHE A 101 11.95 -5.32 -7.92
CA PHE A 101 10.64 -4.85 -8.34
C PHE A 101 10.69 -4.13 -9.68
N GLU A 102 9.56 -4.18 -10.39
CA GLU A 102 9.37 -3.46 -11.64
C GLU A 102 8.83 -2.05 -11.41
N LYS A 103 8.97 -1.20 -12.41
CA LYS A 103 8.35 0.12 -12.46
C LYS A 103 6.82 0.01 -12.44
N GLU A 104 6.14 1.00 -11.88
CA GLU A 104 4.67 1.05 -11.68
C GLU A 104 4.10 -0.07 -10.80
N LYS A 105 4.92 -0.74 -9.98
CA LYS A 105 4.48 -1.77 -9.02
C LYS A 105 4.33 -1.20 -7.62
N ILE A 106 3.51 -1.89 -6.83
CA ILE A 106 3.35 -1.58 -5.41
C ILE A 106 4.61 -2.02 -4.69
N VAL A 107 5.18 -1.11 -3.91
CA VAL A 107 6.37 -1.35 -3.10
C VAL A 107 6.10 -0.83 -1.70
N CYS A 108 6.41 -1.66 -0.70
CA CYS A 108 6.31 -1.28 0.70
C CYS A 108 7.56 -0.53 1.16
N ILE A 109 7.42 0.35 2.12
CA ILE A 109 8.52 1.13 2.69
C ILE A 109 8.69 0.72 4.15
N VAL A 110 9.89 0.29 4.50
CA VAL A 110 10.26 -0.24 5.82
C VAL A 110 11.39 0.61 6.40
N GLU A 111 11.42 0.83 7.72
CA GLU A 111 12.56 1.51 8.37
C GLU A 111 13.67 0.55 8.82
N GLU A 112 14.91 1.03 8.84
CA GLU A 112 16.11 0.20 9.08
C GLU A 112 16.30 -0.31 10.53
N SER A 113 15.68 0.31 11.54
CA SER A 113 15.96 0.03 12.94
C SER A 113 15.11 -1.10 13.53
N GLN A 114 13.80 -1.09 13.28
CA GLN A 114 12.85 -2.10 13.81
C GLN A 114 12.12 -2.86 12.69
N HIS A 115 12.46 -2.59 11.43
CA HIS A 115 11.81 -3.18 10.26
C HIS A 115 10.29 -3.03 10.23
N LYS A 116 9.78 -1.88 10.71
CA LYS A 116 8.35 -1.55 10.64
C LYS A 116 7.97 -0.97 9.29
N PHE A 117 6.83 -1.42 8.76
CA PHE A 117 6.19 -0.79 7.60
C PHE A 117 5.75 0.64 7.94
N LEU A 118 6.24 1.60 7.16
CA LEU A 118 5.95 3.03 7.30
C LEU A 118 4.95 3.52 6.26
N ALA A 119 5.01 2.94 5.07
CA ALA A 119 4.20 3.37 3.94
C ALA A 119 4.08 2.27 2.88
N VAL A 120 3.11 2.47 1.99
CA VAL A 120 2.91 1.74 0.75
C VAL A 120 2.90 2.77 -0.37
N GLY A 121 3.65 2.51 -1.43
CA GLY A 121 3.77 3.40 -2.56
C GLY A 121 3.82 2.67 -3.89
N LYS A 122 3.97 3.46 -4.96
CA LYS A 122 4.12 2.97 -6.32
C LYS A 122 5.51 3.33 -6.84
N SER A 123 6.24 2.35 -7.35
CA SER A 123 7.57 2.55 -7.92
C SER A 123 7.50 3.42 -9.18
N LEU A 124 8.39 4.40 -9.26
CA LEU A 124 8.57 5.30 -10.42
C LEU A 124 9.69 4.80 -11.36
N VAL A 125 10.49 3.86 -10.87
CA VAL A 125 11.63 3.19 -11.53
C VAL A 125 11.63 1.71 -11.13
N SER A 126 12.32 0.85 -11.88
CA SER A 126 12.59 -0.53 -11.45
C SER A 126 13.75 -0.61 -10.45
N SER A 127 13.93 -1.76 -9.79
CA SER A 127 15.10 -2.02 -8.93
C SER A 127 16.41 -1.94 -9.71
N ALA A 128 16.44 -2.40 -10.96
CA ALA A 128 17.62 -2.29 -11.83
C ALA A 128 17.96 -0.81 -12.16
N GLU A 129 16.95 0.02 -12.44
CA GLU A 129 17.16 1.46 -12.61
C GLU A 129 17.64 2.12 -11.31
N LEU A 130 17.06 1.73 -10.16
CA LEU A 130 17.43 2.25 -8.84
C LEU A 130 18.91 2.03 -8.52
N GLU A 131 19.46 0.86 -8.85
CA GLU A 131 20.88 0.53 -8.60
C GLU A 131 21.84 1.53 -9.26
N GLU A 132 21.51 1.98 -10.46
CA GLU A 132 22.31 2.93 -11.25
C GLU A 132 22.05 4.40 -10.87
N MET A 133 21.06 4.68 -10.03
CA MET A 133 20.71 6.05 -9.62
C MET A 133 21.54 6.55 -8.43
N GLU A 134 22.05 7.78 -8.54
CA GLU A 134 22.63 8.51 -7.40
C GLU A 134 21.60 9.39 -6.66
N LYS A 135 20.59 9.89 -7.37
CA LYS A 135 19.57 10.82 -6.85
C LYS A 135 18.26 10.70 -7.63
N GLY A 136 17.18 11.24 -7.06
CA GLY A 136 15.85 11.29 -7.68
C GLY A 136 14.77 10.63 -6.85
N GLU A 137 13.52 10.81 -7.26
CA GLU A 137 12.37 10.12 -6.68
C GLU A 137 12.31 8.69 -7.18
N VAL A 138 12.09 7.73 -6.27
CA VAL A 138 12.09 6.30 -6.58
C VAL A 138 10.69 5.71 -6.37
N ILE A 139 10.01 6.10 -5.29
CA ILE A 139 8.67 5.60 -4.96
C ILE A 139 7.79 6.79 -4.64
N LYS A 140 6.65 6.86 -5.33
CA LYS A 140 5.57 7.78 -4.99
C LYS A 140 4.83 7.25 -3.77
N ASN A 141 4.83 8.02 -2.69
CA ASN A 141 4.14 7.64 -1.46
C ASN A 141 2.62 7.79 -1.64
N MET A 142 1.84 6.77 -1.28
CA MET A 142 0.40 6.75 -1.51
C MET A 142 -0.42 6.48 -0.24
N HIS A 143 0.12 5.69 0.68
CA HIS A 143 -0.48 5.42 1.98
C HIS A 143 0.61 5.31 3.03
N TYR A 144 0.54 6.08 4.11
CA TYR A 144 1.58 6.13 5.15
C TYR A 144 1.00 6.29 6.55
N ILE A 145 1.81 5.95 7.56
CA ILE A 145 1.43 6.15 8.97
C ILE A 145 1.04 7.61 9.17
N SER A 146 -0.07 7.84 9.87
CA SER A 146 -0.65 9.16 10.19
C SER A 146 -1.26 9.93 9.02
N ASP A 147 -1.33 9.33 7.83
CA ASP A 147 -2.17 9.90 6.78
C ASP A 147 -3.66 9.83 7.15
N LYS A 148 -4.49 10.57 6.41
CA LYS A 148 -5.93 10.61 6.67
C LYS A 148 -6.60 9.22 6.59
N PHE A 149 -6.10 8.33 5.73
CA PHE A 149 -6.66 7.00 5.52
C PHE A 149 -6.31 6.04 6.66
N TRP A 150 -5.09 6.11 7.17
CA TRP A 150 -4.60 5.42 8.36
C TRP A 150 -5.42 5.81 9.57
N GLU A 151 -5.60 7.11 9.80
CA GLU A 151 -6.37 7.62 10.94
C GLU A 151 -7.84 7.18 10.87
N ILE A 152 -8.47 7.26 9.70
CA ILE A 152 -9.83 6.74 9.50
C ILE A 152 -9.87 5.22 9.70
N GLY A 153 -8.91 4.48 9.13
CA GLY A 153 -8.86 3.03 9.21
C GLY A 153 -8.70 2.50 10.63
N LYS A 154 -8.13 3.27 11.56
CA LYS A 154 -8.12 2.92 13.00
C LYS A 154 -9.50 2.95 13.63
N THR A 155 -10.46 3.66 13.04
CA THR A 155 -11.84 3.76 13.55
C THR A 155 -12.78 2.72 12.94
N ILE A 156 -12.29 1.96 11.95
CA ILE A 156 -13.07 0.97 11.21
C ILE A 156 -12.55 -0.43 11.53
N TYR A 157 -13.43 -1.24 12.10
CA TYR A 157 -13.21 -2.64 12.45
C TYR A 157 -14.17 -3.53 11.66
N GLU A 158 -13.79 -4.80 11.49
CA GLU A 158 -14.66 -5.81 10.90
C GLU A 158 -15.92 -6.05 11.73
#